data_AF-A0A9P8V6F1-F1
#
_entry.id   AF-A0A9P8V6F1-F1
#
_cell.length_a   1.000
_cell.length_b   1.000
_cell.length_c   1.000
_cell.angle_alpha   90.00
_cell.angle_beta   90.00
_cell.angle_gamma   90.00
#
_symmetry.space_group_name_H-M   'P 1'
#
loop_
_entity.id
_entity.type
_entity.pdbx_description
1 polymer ?
#
loop_
_entity_poly.entity_id
_entity_poly.type
_entity_poly.pdbx_seq_one_letter_code
_entity_poly.pdbx_strand_id
1 'polypeptide(L)'
;MTYTFRPATLADAAGIAQLGASVFEKTFGYATPKSDLEKYLGKTYTPPAISAEIENSQRSIFVAVDPEGRVRGFSTLAYQTSKPCVDAVDGAVELQRIEKPLT
;
A
#
# COMPACT_ATOMS: atom_id res chain seq x y z
N MET A 1 -6.67 13.05 -18.72
CA MET A 1 -6.46 12.83 -17.27
C MET A 1 -4.97 12.82 -17.04
N THR A 2 -4.44 13.69 -16.19
CA THR A 2 -3.01 13.73 -15.86
C THR A 2 -2.85 13.29 -14.41
N TYR A 3 -1.88 12.42 -14.16
CA TYR A 3 -1.54 11.97 -12.81
C TYR A 3 -0.10 12.39 -12.50
N THR A 4 0.15 12.76 -11.25
CA THR A 4 1.52 12.96 -10.75
C THR A 4 1.93 11.73 -9.98
N PHE A 5 3.11 11.20 -10.28
CA PHE A 5 3.72 10.10 -9.55
C PHE A 5 4.86 10.63 -8.68
N ARG A 6 4.82 10.33 -7.38
CA ARG A 6 5.82 10.82 -6.42
C ARG A 6 5.92 9.90 -5.19
N PRO A 7 7.01 10.00 -4.40
CA PRO A 7 7.03 9.43 -3.06
C PRO A 7 5.82 9.89 -2.23
N ALA A 8 5.31 8.98 -1.42
CA ALA A 8 4.26 9.26 -0.46
C ALA A 8 4.78 10.16 0.66
N THR A 9 3.89 10.99 1.16
CA THR A 9 4.06 11.82 2.35
C THR A 9 3.02 11.42 3.38
N LEU A 10 3.18 11.85 4.64
CA LEU A 10 2.19 11.56 5.69
C LEU A 10 0.77 12.05 5.33
N ALA A 11 0.64 13.09 4.49
CA ALA A 11 -0.66 13.57 4.02
C ALA A 11 -1.40 12.55 3.13
N ASP A 12 -0.69 11.60 2.52
CA ASP A 12 -1.27 10.58 1.65
C ASP A 12 -1.80 9.37 2.42
N ALA A 13 -1.46 9.23 3.71
CA ALA A 13 -1.71 8.02 4.50
C ALA A 13 -3.21 7.64 4.52
N ALA A 14 -4.09 8.63 4.68
CA ALA A 14 -5.54 8.39 4.66
C ALA A 14 -6.03 7.90 3.29
N GLY A 15 -5.53 8.49 2.20
CA GLY A 15 -5.90 8.11 0.83
C GLY A 15 -5.42 6.70 0.47
N ILE A 16 -4.19 6.36 0.86
CA ILE A 16 -3.63 5.00 0.69
C ILE A 16 -4.42 3.98 1.50
N ALA A 17 -4.71 4.26 2.78
CA ALA A 17 -5.48 3.39 3.65
C ALA A 17 -6.87 3.10 3.06
N GLN A 18 -7.58 4.15 2.64
CA GLN A 18 -8.91 4.02 2.02
C GLN A 18 -8.85 3.18 0.73
N LEU A 19 -7.90 3.47 -0.15
CA LEU A 19 -7.76 2.76 -1.43
C LEU A 19 -7.41 1.28 -1.20
N GLY A 20 -6.40 1.01 -0.38
CA GLY A 20 -5.95 -0.35 -0.08
C GLY A 20 -7.04 -1.19 0.59
N ALA A 21 -7.76 -0.62 1.56
CA ALA A 21 -8.90 -1.29 2.19
C ALA A 21 -9.99 -1.65 1.16
N SER A 22 -10.36 -0.69 0.31
CA SER A 22 -11.40 -0.90 -0.70
C SER A 22 -11.01 -1.98 -1.72
N VAL A 23 -9.76 -1.98 -2.19
CA VAL A 23 -9.27 -3.00 -3.13
C VAL A 23 -9.23 -4.37 -2.46
N PHE A 24 -8.73 -4.45 -1.23
CA PHE A 24 -8.67 -5.70 -0.48
C PHE A 24 -10.07 -6.29 -0.21
N GLU A 25 -11.01 -5.47 0.27
CA GLU A 25 -12.40 -5.89 0.51
C GLU A 25 -13.07 -6.41 -0.75
N LYS A 26 -12.93 -5.70 -1.88
CA LYS A 26 -13.50 -6.16 -3.16
C LYS A 26 -12.85 -7.44 -3.68
N THR A 27 -11.55 -7.63 -3.42
CA THR A 27 -10.79 -8.78 -3.95
C THR A 27 -10.97 -10.04 -3.10
N PHE A 28 -11.08 -9.90 -1.78
CA PHE A 28 -11.06 -11.04 -0.85
C PHE A 28 -12.31 -11.13 0.04
N GLY A 29 -13.16 -10.10 0.07
CA GLY A 29 -14.30 -10.02 0.97
C GLY A 29 -15.36 -11.10 0.72
N TYR A 30 -15.49 -11.61 -0.51
CA TYR A 30 -16.41 -12.71 -0.81
C TYR A 30 -15.95 -14.07 -0.23
N ALA A 31 -14.65 -14.23 0.02
CA ALA A 31 -14.03 -15.47 0.46
C ALA A 31 -13.60 -15.44 1.94
N THR A 32 -13.73 -14.28 2.61
CA THR A 32 -13.21 -14.06 3.96
C THR A 32 -14.36 -13.82 4.94
N PRO A 33 -14.41 -14.50 6.11
CA PRO A 33 -15.36 -14.16 7.15
C PRO A 33 -15.31 -12.68 7.50
N LYS A 34 -16.46 -12.05 7.65
CA LYS A 34 -16.56 -10.59 7.88
C LYS A 34 -15.72 -10.11 9.07
N SER A 35 -15.71 -10.86 10.17
CA SER A 35 -14.92 -10.53 11.36
C SER A 35 -13.41 -10.56 11.12
N ASP A 36 -12.94 -11.51 10.30
CA ASP A 36 -11.52 -11.63 9.97
C ASP A 36 -11.09 -10.53 9.00
N LEU A 37 -11.96 -10.20 8.04
CA LEU A 37 -11.76 -9.07 7.13
C LEU A 37 -11.66 -7.75 7.91
N GLU A 38 -12.63 -7.46 8.79
CA GLU A 38 -12.63 -6.24 9.60
C GLU A 38 -11.39 -6.13 10.49
N LYS A 39 -10.99 -7.25 11.12
CA LYS A 39 -9.77 -7.31 11.94
C LYS A 39 -8.51 -7.04 11.11
N TYR A 40 -8.42 -7.61 9.91
CA TYR A 40 -7.28 -7.38 9.02
C TYR A 40 -7.21 -5.93 8.54
N LEU A 41 -8.34 -5.38 8.06
CA LEU A 41 -8.42 -4.00 7.58
C LEU A 41 -8.12 -2.99 8.69
N GLY A 42 -8.68 -3.20 9.89
CA GLY A 42 -8.46 -2.36 11.07
C GLY A 42 -7.02 -2.39 11.60
N LYS A 43 -6.23 -3.40 11.21
CA LYS A 43 -4.80 -3.47 11.51
C LYS A 43 -3.92 -2.89 10.40
N THR A 44 -4.27 -3.18 9.15
CA THR A 44 -3.36 -3.02 8.00
C THR A 44 -3.61 -1.72 7.23
N TYR A 45 -4.87 -1.32 7.07
CA TYR A 45 -5.27 -0.18 6.25
C TYR A 45 -5.92 0.91 7.09
N THR A 46 -5.16 1.40 8.07
CA THR A 46 -5.51 2.57 8.87
C THR A 46 -4.51 3.69 8.63
N PRO A 47 -4.89 4.98 8.79
CA PRO A 47 -3.95 6.08 8.64
C PRO A 47 -2.70 5.93 9.52
N PRO A 48 -2.79 5.54 10.82
CA PRO A 48 -1.58 5.31 11.63
C PRO A 48 -0.69 4.18 11.12
N ALA A 49 -1.27 3.06 10.67
CA ALA A 49 -0.49 1.95 10.12
C ALA A 49 0.24 2.34 8.83
N ILE A 50 -0.44 3.05 7.93
CA ILE A 50 0.17 3.52 6.69
C ILE A 50 1.21 4.60 6.97
N SER A 51 0.98 5.54 7.89
CA SER A 51 2.00 6.51 8.31
C SER A 51 3.27 5.82 8.80
N ALA A 52 3.13 4.79 9.63
CA ALA A 52 4.27 3.99 10.09
C ALA A 52 4.99 3.26 8.95
N GLU A 53 4.27 2.82 7.91
CA GLU A 53 4.91 2.27 6.71
C GLU A 53 5.63 3.34 5.87
N ILE A 54 5.09 4.56 5.77
CA ILE A 54 5.71 5.69 5.06
C ILE A 54 7.02 6.12 5.76
N GLU A 55 7.03 6.12 7.09
CA GLU A 55 8.21 6.51 7.90
C GLU A 55 9.26 5.39 7.99
N ASN A 56 8.93 4.17 7.57
CA ASN A 56 9.83 3.04 7.65
C ASN A 56 10.94 3.16 6.59
N SER A 57 12.19 3.31 7.04
CA SER A 57 13.37 3.43 6.17
C SER A 57 13.66 2.20 5.31
N GLN A 58 13.10 1.04 5.65
CA GLN A 58 13.18 -0.20 4.86
C GLN A 58 12.04 -0.32 3.85
N ARG A 59 11.24 0.74 3.66
CA ARG A 59 10.15 0.79 2.70
C ARG A 59 10.20 2.08 1.91
N SER A 60 9.63 2.05 0.72
CA SER A 60 9.31 3.26 -0.03
C SER A 60 7.94 3.09 -0.64
N ILE A 61 7.07 4.06 -0.37
CA ILE A 61 5.72 4.09 -0.93
C ILE A 61 5.67 5.20 -1.97
N PHE A 62 5.13 4.87 -3.14
CA PHE A 62 4.87 5.85 -4.19
C PHE A 62 3.38 5.94 -4.45
N VAL A 63 2.89 7.14 -4.74
CA VAL A 63 1.48 7.41 -5.03
C VAL A 63 1.31 7.99 -6.42
N ALA A 64 0.23 7.60 -7.08
CA ALA A 64 -0.32 8.28 -8.24
C ALA A 64 -1.46 9.19 -7.77
N VAL A 65 -1.34 10.49 -8.00
CA VAL A 65 -2.25 11.51 -7.47
C VAL A 65 -2.92 12.25 -8.63
N ASP A 66 -4.24 12.47 -8.54
CA ASP A 66 -4.99 13.25 -9.52
C ASP A 66 -4.86 14.77 -9.27
N PRO A 67 -5.34 15.64 -10.19
CA PRO A 67 -5.21 17.09 -10.04
C PRO A 67 -5.89 17.65 -8.80
N GLU A 68 -6.85 16.92 -8.21
CA GLU A 68 -7.53 17.28 -6.97
C GLU A 68 -6.77 16.83 -5.72
N GLY A 69 -5.59 16.20 -5.87
CA GLY A 69 -4.78 15.74 -4.75
C GLY A 69 -5.20 14.38 -4.19
N ARG A 70 -6.10 13.65 -4.86
CA ARG A 70 -6.57 12.34 -4.38
C ARG A 70 -5.63 11.23 -4.83
N VAL A 71 -5.37 10.29 -3.94
CA VAL A 71 -4.60 9.07 -4.26
C VAL A 71 -5.45 8.15 -5.15
N ARG A 72 -4.94 7.84 -6.34
CA ARG A 72 -5.59 7.00 -7.37
C ARG A 72 -4.82 5.73 -7.66
N GLY A 73 -3.72 5.50 -6.95
CA GLY A 73 -2.92 4.29 -6.98
C GLY A 73 -1.75 4.43 -6.04
N PHE A 74 -1.23 3.31 -5.55
CA PHE A 74 0.03 3.32 -4.80
C PHE A 74 0.82 2.03 -5.04
N SER A 75 2.12 2.10 -4.81
CA SER A 75 2.99 0.93 -4.74
C SER A 75 3.88 0.99 -3.52
N THR A 76 4.24 -0.19 -3.00
CA THR A 76 5.15 -0.33 -1.87
C THR A 76 6.34 -1.16 -2.31
N LEU A 77 7.53 -0.56 -2.24
CA LEU A 77 8.80 -1.24 -2.32
C LEU A 77 9.30 -1.55 -0.91
N ALA A 78 9.90 -2.71 -0.73
CA ALA A 78 10.60 -3.08 0.50
C ALA A 78 12.05 -3.44 0.22
N TYR A 79 12.91 -3.04 1.13
CA TYR A 79 14.34 -3.25 1.11
C TYR A 79 14.73 -4.25 2.19
N GLN A 80 15.86 -4.92 2.00
CA GLN A 80 16.40 -5.87 2.98
C GLN A 80 15.38 -6.95 3.37
N THR A 81 14.50 -7.34 2.44
CA THR A 81 13.58 -8.44 2.67
C THR A 81 14.36 -9.74 2.57
N SER A 82 14.36 -10.54 3.65
CA SER A 82 14.97 -11.86 3.61
C SER A 82 13.89 -12.88 3.27
N LYS A 83 14.06 -13.50 2.11
CA LYS A 83 13.33 -14.70 1.71
C LYS A 83 14.35 -15.62 1.03
N PRO A 84 14.30 -16.94 1.28
CA PRO A 84 15.27 -17.89 0.72
C PRO A 84 15.45 -17.79 -0.81
N CYS A 85 14.41 -17.34 -1.53
CA CYS A 85 14.45 -17.17 -2.98
C CYS A 85 15.18 -15.91 -3.47
N VAL A 86 15.48 -14.93 -2.62
CA VAL A 86 16.13 -13.66 -2.99
C VAL A 86 17.34 -13.31 -2.11
N ASP A 87 17.64 -14.09 -1.07
CA ASP A 87 18.76 -13.85 -0.14
C ASP A 87 20.14 -13.81 -0.84
N ALA A 88 20.27 -14.44 -2.01
CA ALA A 88 21.50 -14.41 -2.81
C ALA A 88 21.66 -13.15 -3.68
N VAL A 89 20.63 -12.29 -3.76
CA VAL A 89 20.63 -11.08 -4.59
C VAL A 89 21.01 -9.88 -3.73
N ASP A 90 22.22 -9.38 -3.90
CA ASP A 90 22.68 -8.17 -3.21
C ASP A 90 21.86 -6.95 -3.66
N GLY A 91 21.51 -6.07 -2.70
CA GLY A 91 20.72 -4.88 -2.96
C GLY A 91 19.29 -5.14 -3.48
N ALA A 92 18.72 -6.33 -3.27
CA ALA A 92 17.39 -6.66 -3.75
C ALA A 92 16.32 -5.67 -3.25
N VAL A 93 15.43 -5.28 -4.18
CA VAL A 93 14.25 -4.46 -3.90
C VAL A 93 13.01 -5.26 -4.26
N GLU A 94 12.14 -5.51 -3.29
CA GLU A 94 10.91 -6.25 -3.49
C GLU A 94 9.74 -5.30 -3.74
N LEU A 95 9.02 -5.48 -4.85
CA LEU A 95 7.70 -4.88 -5.03
C LEU A 95 6.67 -5.69 -4.20
N GLN A 96 6.22 -5.13 -3.09
CA GLN A 96 5.29 -5.81 -2.17
C GLN A 96 3.82 -5.55 -2.50
N ARG A 97 3.48 -4.35 -2.96
CA ARG A 97 2.10 -3.98 -3.29
C ARG A 97 2.06 -3.10 -4.53
N ILE A 98 1.04 -3.28 -5.37
CA ILE A 98 0.68 -2.37 -6.44
C ILE A 98 -0.84 -2.35 -6.55
N GLU A 99 -1.45 -1.25 -6.09
CA GLU A 99 -2.89 -1.14 -5.96
C GLU A 99 -3.43 0.00 -6.82
N LYS A 100 -4.55 -0.26 -7.48
CA LYS A 100 -5.34 0.71 -8.24
C LYS A 100 -6.82 0.49 -7.94
N PRO A 101 -7.68 1.52 -8.12
CA PRO A 101 -9.12 1.35 -8.01
C PRO A 101 -9.62 0.20 -8.90
N LEU A 102 -10.46 -0.66 -8.32
CA LEU A 102 -11.24 -1.65 -9.05
C LEU A 102 -12.51 -0.96 -9.55
N THR A 103 -12.50 -0.60 -10.83
CA THR A 103 -13.65 -0.14 -11.62
C THR A 103 -14.58 -1.29 -11.93
#